data_AF-A0A655W7E1-F1
#
_entry.id   AF-A0A655W7E1-F1
#
_cell.length_a   1.000
_cell.length_b   1.000
_cell.length_c   1.000
_cell.angle_alpha   90.00
_cell.angle_beta   90.00
_cell.angle_gamma   90.00
#
_symmetry.space_group_name_H-M   'P 1'
#
loop_
_entity.id
_entity.type
_entity.pdbx_description
1 polymer ?
#
loop_
_entity_poly.entity_id
_entity_poly.type
_entity_poly.pdbx_seq_one_letter_code
_entity_poly.pdbx_strand_id
1 'polypeptide(L)'
;MKVSFDLHDVGPSITVTYDGILPDLFREGQGIVAQGVLVEPTKIEAFEVLAKHDENYMPPEIAEAMKKTHAPLQYSQEQKQGSDQ
;
A
#
# COMPACT_ATOMS: atom_id res chain seq x y z
N MET A 1 15.26 -12.43 8.96
CA MET A 1 15.89 -11.55 7.95
C MET A 1 15.88 -10.19 8.59
N LYS A 2 17.05 -9.63 8.93
CA LYS A 2 17.10 -8.45 9.80
C LYS A 2 17.15 -7.18 8.97
N VAL A 3 16.24 -6.26 9.26
CA VAL A 3 16.12 -4.96 8.60
C VAL A 3 16.13 -3.85 9.64
N SER A 4 16.68 -2.71 9.26
CA SER A 4 16.71 -1.49 10.08
C SER A 4 16.34 -0.32 9.18
N PHE A 5 15.43 0.52 9.65
CA PHE A 5 14.98 1.70 8.91
C PHE A 5 14.61 2.81 9.87
N ASP A 6 14.72 4.05 9.41
CA ASP A 6 14.35 5.23 10.19
C ASP A 6 12.89 5.59 9.92
N LEU A 7 12.15 5.86 10.98
CA LEU A 7 10.75 6.27 10.95
C LEU A 7 10.64 7.71 11.46
N HIS A 8 10.04 8.57 10.64
CA HIS A 8 9.81 9.97 10.96
C HIS A 8 8.31 10.23 11.15
N ASP A 9 7.98 10.94 12.22
CA ASP A 9 6.63 11.46 12.48
C ASP A 9 6.74 12.96 12.82
N VAL A 10 6.14 13.47 13.90
CA VAL A 10 6.16 14.91 14.27
C VAL A 10 7.37 15.29 15.16
N GLY A 11 8.51 14.60 15.02
CA GLY A 11 9.63 14.73 15.96
C GLY A 11 10.97 14.19 15.45
N PRO A 12 11.92 13.89 16.35
CA PRO A 12 13.18 13.25 15.96
C PRO A 12 12.92 11.88 15.32
N SER A 13 13.79 11.49 14.39
CA SER A 13 13.70 10.19 13.74
C SER A 13 13.91 9.05 14.75
N ILE A 14 13.12 7.98 14.61
CA ILE A 14 13.21 6.77 15.43
C ILE A 14 13.73 5.63 14.56
N THR A 15 14.79 4.96 14.99
CA THR A 15 15.32 3.79 14.29
C THR A 15 14.56 2.54 14.72
N VAL A 16 13.93 1.86 13.77
CA VAL A 16 13.21 0.61 13.99
C VAL A 16 14.04 -0.55 13.46
N THR A 17 14.23 -1.57 14.30
CA THR A 17 14.86 -2.83 13.90
C THR A 17 13.84 -3.94 13.93
N TYR A 18 13.79 -4.75 12.88
CA TYR A 18 12.82 -5.83 12.72
C TYR A 18 13.53 -7.07 12.17
N ASP A 19 13.26 -8.25 12.73
CA ASP A 19 13.71 -9.52 12.17
C ASP A 19 12.52 -10.32 11.65
N GLY A 20 12.32 -10.30 10.35
CA GLY A 20 11.14 -10.92 9.72
C GLY A 20 11.01 -10.57 8.24
N ILE A 21 9.82 -10.83 7.70
CA ILE A 21 9.47 -10.50 6.31
C ILE A 21 8.65 -9.22 6.35
N LEU A 22 9.10 -8.18 5.64
CA LEU A 22 8.33 -6.96 5.50
C LEU A 22 7.17 -7.18 4.53
N PRO A 23 6.01 -6.52 4.74
CA PRO A 23 4.91 -6.56 3.78
C PRO A 23 5.34 -5.97 2.44
N ASP A 24 4.75 -6.45 1.34
CA ASP A 24 5.12 -6.06 -0.03
C ASP A 24 4.97 -4.54 -0.30
N LEU A 25 4.04 -3.92 0.43
CA LEU A 25 3.77 -2.48 0.39
C LEU A 25 4.74 -1.65 1.23
N PHE A 26 5.70 -2.26 1.93
CA PHE A 26 6.69 -1.50 2.68
C PHE A 26 7.64 -0.77 1.71
N ARG A 27 7.50 0.55 1.58
CA ARG A 27 8.32 1.41 0.71
C ARG A 27 8.53 2.78 1.34
N GLU A 28 9.60 3.47 0.92
CA GLU A 28 9.88 4.84 1.33
C GLU A 28 8.72 5.79 0.97
N GLY A 29 8.43 6.74 1.85
CA GLY A 29 7.37 7.73 1.65
C GLY A 29 5.94 7.25 1.93
N GLN A 30 5.74 5.98 2.31
CA GLN A 30 4.45 5.47 2.79
C GLN A 30 4.38 5.39 4.32
N GLY A 31 3.19 5.63 4.86
CA GLY A 31 2.94 5.47 6.29
C GLY A 31 2.99 4.00 6.69
N ILE A 32 3.57 3.71 7.85
CA ILE A 32 3.60 2.37 8.44
C ILE A 32 3.22 2.43 9.92
N VAL A 33 2.94 1.29 10.51
CA VAL A 33 2.77 1.10 11.95
C VAL A 33 3.72 -0.01 12.39
N ALA A 34 4.65 0.30 13.27
CA ALA A 34 5.56 -0.67 13.87
C ALA A 34 5.20 -0.89 15.34
N GLN A 35 5.10 -2.14 15.78
CA GLN A 35 4.90 -2.52 17.17
C GLN A 35 6.14 -3.24 17.70
N GLY A 36 6.58 -2.84 18.89
CA GLY A 36 7.86 -3.28 19.43
C GLY A 36 8.14 -2.81 20.84
N VAL A 37 9.38 -3.03 21.26
CA VAL A 37 9.92 -2.59 22.56
C VAL A 37 10.89 -1.44 22.33
N LEU A 38 10.74 -0.37 23.09
CA LEU A 38 11.70 0.73 23.12
C LEU A 38 12.95 0.27 23.88
N VAL A 39 14.09 0.16 23.18
CA VAL A 39 15.36 -0.32 23.75
C VAL A 39 16.34 0.82 24.03
N GLU A 40 16.22 1.92 23.29
CA GLU A 40 16.97 3.17 23.49
C GLU A 40 16.03 4.35 23.22
N PRO A 41 16.36 5.59 23.63
CA PRO A 41 15.46 6.75 23.49
C PRO A 41 14.91 6.98 22.07
N THR A 42 15.65 6.56 21.05
CA THR A 42 15.27 6.68 19.64
C THR A 42 15.33 5.35 18.89
N LYS A 43 15.20 4.22 19.59
CA LYS A 43 15.34 2.89 18.97
C LYS A 43 14.33 1.89 19.47
N ILE A 44 13.65 1.25 18.52
CA ILE A 44 12.63 0.24 18.77
C ILE A 44 13.08 -1.10 18.17
N GLU A 45 12.98 -2.17 18.96
CA GLU A 45 13.00 -3.54 18.47
C GLU A 45 11.55 -3.97 18.18
N ALA A 46 11.18 -3.97 16.90
CA ALA A 46 9.86 -4.34 16.43
C ALA A 46 9.72 -5.86 16.30
N PHE A 47 8.56 -6.36 16.68
CA PHE A 47 8.13 -7.74 16.40
C PHE A 47 7.01 -7.79 15.34
N GLU A 48 6.42 -6.64 14.99
CA GLU A 48 5.41 -6.53 13.94
C GLU A 48 5.53 -5.20 13.19
N VAL A 49 5.40 -5.24 11.86
CA VAL A 49 5.40 -4.07 10.97
C VAL A 49 4.23 -4.19 9.98
N LEU A 50 3.36 -3.19 9.98
CA LEU A 50 2.20 -3.09 9.11
C LEU A 50 2.36 -1.87 8.19
N ALA A 51 2.13 -2.03 6.88
CA ALA A 51 2.05 -0.90 5.98
C ALA A 51 0.63 -0.29 6.05
N LYS A 52 0.50 1.05 6.14
CA LYS A 52 -0.82 1.68 5.97
C LYS A 52 -1.25 1.52 4.52
N HIS A 53 -2.45 0.99 4.31
CA HIS A 53 -3.08 0.98 3.00
C HIS A 53 -3.58 2.38 2.64
N ASP A 54 -3.31 2.82 1.42
CA ASP A 54 -4.06 3.89 0.76
C ASP A 54 -5.48 3.37 0.47
N GLU A 55 -6.52 4.16 0.67
CA GLU A 55 -7.91 3.73 0.41
C GLU A 55 -8.17 3.35 -1.06
N ASN A 56 -7.23 3.66 -1.97
CA ASN A 56 -7.23 3.27 -3.37
C ASN A 56 -6.39 2.00 -3.68
N TYR A 57 -5.97 1.23 -2.67
CA TYR A 57 -5.18 0.01 -2.89
C TYR A 57 -5.96 -1.01 -3.73
N MET A 58 -5.54 -1.19 -4.98
CA MET A 58 -6.02 -2.24 -5.88
C MET A 58 -5.02 -3.40 -5.84
N PRO A 59 -5.36 -4.55 -5.24
CA PRO A 59 -4.50 -5.73 -5.26
C PRO A 59 -4.18 -6.12 -6.71
N PRO A 60 -2.97 -6.62 -7.00
CA PRO A 60 -2.63 -7.10 -8.34
C PRO A 60 -3.60 -8.19 -8.83
N GLU A 61 -4.09 -9.03 -7.92
CA GLU A 61 -5.14 -10.04 -8.21
C GLU A 61 -6.44 -9.41 -8.76
N ILE A 62 -6.83 -8.24 -8.22
CA ILE A 62 -8.00 -7.49 -8.69
C ILE A 62 -7.70 -6.79 -10.01
N ALA A 63 -6.49 -6.25 -10.20
CA ALA A 63 -6.08 -5.65 -11.47
C ALA A 63 -6.07 -6.68 -12.62
N GLU A 64 -5.66 -7.92 -12.36
CA GLU A 64 -5.71 -9.00 -13.34
C GLU A 64 -7.14 -9.46 -13.64
N ALA A 65 -8.01 -9.52 -12.63
CA ALA A 65 -9.44 -9.79 -12.82
C ALA A 65 -10.16 -8.67 -13.60
N MET A 66 -9.82 -7.41 -13.35
CA MET A 66 -10.40 -6.23 -14.02
C MET A 66 -9.97 -6.12 -15.49
N LYS A 67 -8.75 -6.54 -15.84
CA LYS A 67 -8.26 -6.61 -17.22
C LYS A 67 -8.99 -7.65 -18.07
N LYS A 68 -9.53 -8.71 -17.47
CA LYS A 68 -10.31 -9.74 -18.21
C LYS A 68 -11.71 -9.29 -18.62
N THR A 69 -12.25 -8.21 -18.03
CA THR A 69 -13.67 -7.86 -18.18
C THR A 69 -13.93 -6.56 -18.96
N HIS A 70 -12.90 -5.81 -19.35
CA HIS A 70 -13.06 -4.58 -20.14
C HIS A 70 -12.75 -4.82 -21.63
N ALA A 71 -13.65 -5.50 -22.33
CA ALA A 71 -13.88 -5.11 -23.72
C ALA A 71 -14.62 -3.77 -23.67
N PRO A 72 -14.08 -2.66 -24.20
CA PRO A 72 -14.87 -1.44 -24.33
C PRO A 72 -16.12 -1.80 -25.14
N LEU A 73 -17.31 -1.55 -24.58
CA LEU A 73 -18.56 -1.78 -25.29
C LEU A 73 -18.54 -0.93 -26.58
N GLN A 74 -18.39 -1.60 -27.73
CA GLN A 74 -18.54 -0.95 -29.03
C GLN A 74 -20.03 -0.79 -29.30
N TYR A 75 -20.56 0.39 -28.98
CA TYR A 75 -21.89 0.78 -29.43
C TYR A 75 -21.89 0.95 -30.95
N SER A 76 -22.86 0.34 -31.65
CA SER A 76 -23.05 0.58 -33.08
C SER A 76 -23.47 2.05 -33.31
N GLN A 77 -23.24 2.58 -34.53
CA GLN A 77 -23.59 3.97 -34.83
C GLN A 77 -25.09 4.26 -34.66
N GLU A 78 -25.93 3.25 -34.88
CA GLU A 78 -27.39 3.33 -34.67
C GLU A 78 -27.77 3.54 -33.20
N GLN A 79 -27.01 2.97 -32.25
CA GLN A 79 -27.27 3.13 -30.81
C GLN A 79 -26.81 4.48 -30.25
N LYS A 80 -25.92 5.19 -30.97
CA LYS A 80 -25.45 6.53 -30.59
C LYS A 80 -26.37 7.64 -31.06
N GLN A 81 -27.27 7.35 -32.00
CA GLN A 81 -28.24 8.31 -32.50
C GLN A 81 -29.52 8.12 -31.69
N GLY A 82 -29.59 8.81 -30.54
CA GLY A 82 -30.79 8.86 -29.71
C GLY A 82 -32.00 9.27 -30.55
N SER A 83 -33.13 8.59 -30.33
CA SER A 83 -34.41 8.89 -30.95
C SER A 83 -34.82 10.33 -30.65
N ASP A 84 -34.72 11.20 -31.65
CA ASP A 84 -35.39 12.50 -31.64
C ASP A 84 -36.87 12.24 -31.92
N GLN A 85 -37.67 12.21 -30.85
CA GLN A 85 -39.13 12.39 -30.89
C GLN A 85 -39.54 13.30 -29.74
#